data_AF-A0A377XG23-F1
#
_entry.id   AF-A0A377XG23-F1
#
_cell.length_a   1.000
_cell.length_b   1.000
_cell.length_c   1.000
_cell.angle_alpha   90.00
_cell.angle_beta   90.00
_cell.angle_gamma   90.00
#
_symmetry.space_group_name_H-M   'P 1'
#
loop_
_entity.id
_entity.type
_entity.pdbx_description
1 polymer ?
#
loop_
_entity_poly.entity_id
_entity_poly.type
_entity_poly.pdbx_seq_one_letter_code
_entity_poly.pdbx_strand_id
1 'polypeptide(L)'
;MINFDYQDQAAKAATCMANIDLTWQQMADKLQSFNVLSYLSSHDTRLFPRRRHHRGGATAAGPWRRADFLWRRIIAPVRPHRLGPAAGYRSEMNWQDVNGKAARSVTHWQKIGQFRARHPAIGMGKQTTLSMPRGYGFVRESGEDKVMVIWAGQQQ
;
A
#
# COMPACT_ATOMS: atom_id res chain seq x y z
N MET A 1 10.74 -11.25 8.41
CA MET A 1 9.61 -12.09 7.95
C MET A 1 8.86 -11.36 6.84
N ILE A 2 8.19 -12.09 5.95
CA ILE A 2 7.41 -11.54 4.83
C ILE A 2 5.93 -11.91 5.04
N ASN A 3 5.01 -10.97 4.84
CA ASN A 3 3.58 -11.22 4.85
C ASN A 3 3.07 -11.47 3.42
N PHE A 4 2.92 -12.74 3.07
CA PHE A 4 2.44 -13.16 1.76
C PHE A 4 0.93 -12.90 1.55
N ASP A 5 0.15 -12.89 2.63
CA ASP A 5 -1.32 -12.73 2.58
C ASP A 5 -1.76 -11.29 2.34
N TYR A 6 -0.90 -10.31 2.64
CA TYR A 6 -1.26 -8.90 2.59
C TYR A 6 -1.73 -8.47 1.19
N GLN A 7 -1.13 -9.04 0.15
CA GLN A 7 -1.49 -8.71 -1.23
C GLN A 7 -2.97 -9.01 -1.53
N ASP A 8 -3.50 -10.11 -1.00
CA ASP A 8 -4.90 -10.49 -1.18
C ASP A 8 -5.83 -9.69 -0.28
N GLN A 9 -5.45 -9.47 0.97
CA GLN A 9 -6.18 -8.60 1.91
C GLN A 9 -6.34 -7.18 1.34
N ALA A 10 -5.25 -6.58 0.87
CA ALA A 10 -5.26 -5.27 0.24
C ALA A 10 -6.07 -5.25 -1.07
N ALA A 11 -6.05 -6.33 -1.85
CA ALA A 11 -6.84 -6.42 -3.08
C ALA A 11 -8.35 -6.46 -2.76
N LYS A 12 -8.76 -7.23 -1.74
CA LYS A 12 -10.15 -7.32 -1.27
C LYS A 12 -10.66 -5.97 -0.75
N ALA A 13 -9.83 -5.19 -0.07
CA ALA A 13 -10.21 -3.88 0.48
C ALA A 13 -10.09 -2.69 -0.50
N ALA A 14 -9.58 -2.90 -1.72
CA ALA A 14 -9.36 -1.79 -2.65
C ALA A 14 -10.64 -1.11 -3.17
N THR A 15 -11.81 -1.74 -3.04
CA THR A 15 -13.13 -1.14 -3.34
C THR A 15 -13.72 -0.40 -2.14
N CYS A 16 -13.55 -0.95 -0.93
CA CYS A 16 -13.99 -0.35 0.33
C CYS A 16 -12.87 -0.45 1.36
N MET A 17 -12.29 0.69 1.74
CA MET A 17 -11.11 0.70 2.61
C MET A 17 -11.43 0.20 4.02
N ALA A 18 -12.65 0.38 4.51
CA ALA A 18 -13.06 -0.12 5.82
C ALA A 18 -12.79 -1.64 6.01
N ASN A 19 -12.79 -2.40 4.91
CA ASN A 19 -12.55 -3.85 4.96
C ASN A 19 -11.11 -4.24 5.37
N ILE A 20 -10.14 -3.32 5.28
CA ILE A 20 -8.76 -3.59 5.71
C ILE A 20 -8.54 -3.28 7.20
N ASP A 21 -9.50 -2.67 7.88
CA ASP A 21 -9.32 -2.12 9.22
C ASP A 21 -8.82 -3.17 10.21
N LEU A 22 -9.54 -4.30 10.31
CA LEU A 22 -9.19 -5.39 11.20
C LEU A 22 -7.78 -5.95 10.90
N THR A 23 -7.43 -6.03 9.62
CA THR A 23 -6.09 -6.47 9.19
C THR A 23 -5.03 -5.51 9.75
N TRP A 24 -5.21 -4.21 9.57
CA TRP A 24 -4.28 -3.22 10.10
C TRP A 24 -4.28 -3.11 11.62
N GLN A 25 -5.43 -3.24 12.28
CA GLN A 25 -5.49 -3.24 13.73
C GLN A 25 -4.68 -4.39 14.30
N GLN A 26 -4.91 -5.62 13.80
CA GLN A 26 -4.15 -6.80 14.22
C GLN A 26 -2.65 -6.67 13.99
N MET A 27 -2.24 -6.03 12.89
CA MET A 27 -0.83 -5.79 12.61
C MET A 27 -0.23 -4.73 13.52
N ALA A 28 -0.94 -3.63 13.74
CA ALA A 28 -0.51 -2.61 14.68
C ALA A 28 -0.33 -3.22 16.07
N ASP A 29 -1.23 -4.09 16.52
CA ASP A 29 -1.15 -4.69 17.84
C ASP A 29 -0.04 -5.76 17.93
N LYS A 30 0.12 -6.61 16.90
CA LYS A 30 1.03 -7.76 16.94
C LYS A 30 2.47 -7.46 16.51
N LEU A 31 2.70 -6.42 15.69
CA LEU A 31 4.00 -6.12 15.09
C LEU A 31 4.79 -5.06 15.86
N GLN A 32 4.56 -4.96 17.16
CA GLN A 32 5.19 -3.96 18.02
C GLN A 32 6.69 -4.25 18.25
N SER A 33 7.08 -5.52 18.40
CA SER A 33 8.44 -5.93 18.72
C SER A 33 9.28 -6.40 17.52
N PHE A 34 8.67 -6.59 16.35
CA PHE A 34 9.37 -7.07 15.16
C PHE A 34 8.74 -6.54 13.87
N ASN A 35 9.50 -6.59 12.78
CA ASN A 35 9.10 -6.07 11.48
C ASN A 35 8.74 -7.18 10.50
N VAL A 36 7.66 -6.93 9.76
CA VAL A 36 7.23 -7.77 8.64
C VAL A 36 7.20 -6.93 7.38
N LEU A 37 7.74 -7.49 6.30
CA LEU A 37 7.66 -6.90 4.98
C LEU A 37 6.33 -7.27 4.34
N SER A 38 5.53 -6.26 4.03
CA SER A 38 4.24 -6.41 3.34
C SER A 38 4.28 -5.70 1.99
N TYR A 39 3.74 -6.35 0.96
CA TYR A 39 3.83 -5.87 -0.41
C TYR A 39 2.46 -5.90 -1.10
N LEU A 40 2.24 -4.96 -2.03
CA LEU A 40 1.08 -5.01 -2.94
C LEU A 40 1.38 -5.84 -4.21
N SER A 41 2.65 -6.02 -4.56
CA SER A 41 3.09 -6.70 -5.78
C SER A 41 4.42 -7.42 -5.53
N SER A 42 4.54 -8.63 -6.06
CA SER A 42 5.79 -9.39 -6.05
C SER A 42 6.01 -10.06 -7.42
N HIS A 43 7.27 -10.40 -7.68
CA HIS A 43 7.72 -11.14 -8.84
C HIS A 43 7.34 -12.63 -8.81
N ASP A 44 6.96 -13.15 -7.64
CA ASP A 44 6.58 -14.55 -7.45
C ASP A 44 5.07 -14.78 -7.41
N THR A 45 4.28 -13.71 -7.22
CA THR A 45 2.83 -13.81 -7.07
C THR A 45 2.08 -13.18 -8.23
N ARG A 46 1.86 -11.86 -8.18
CA ARG A 46 1.13 -11.07 -9.16
C ARG A 46 1.39 -9.58 -8.96
N LEU A 47 1.03 -8.78 -9.95
CA LEU A 47 1.03 -7.33 -9.84
C LEU A 47 -0.35 -6.79 -9.41
N PHE A 48 -0.37 -5.76 -8.57
CA PHE A 48 -1.61 -5.15 -8.09
C PHE A 48 -2.37 -4.48 -9.25
N PRO A 49 -3.72 -4.55 -9.32
CA PRO A 49 -4.48 -4.05 -10.47
C PRO A 49 -4.37 -2.53 -10.68
N ARG A 50 -4.13 -2.08 -11.93
CA ARG A 50 -3.91 -0.65 -12.27
C ARG A 50 -5.08 0.26 -11.89
N ARG A 51 -6.32 -0.19 -12.11
CA ARG A 51 -7.56 0.54 -11.77
C ARG A 51 -7.72 0.80 -10.26
N ARG A 52 -6.90 0.17 -9.43
CA ARG A 52 -6.92 0.26 -7.96
C ARG A 52 -5.73 1.06 -7.40
N HIS A 53 -4.84 1.65 -8.22
CA HIS A 53 -3.64 2.35 -7.73
C HIS A 53 -3.90 3.68 -7.02
N HIS A 54 -4.79 4.53 -7.52
CA HIS A 54 -5.19 5.76 -6.79
C HIS A 54 -5.85 5.43 -5.44
N ARG A 55 -6.40 4.22 -5.31
CA ARG A 55 -7.01 3.68 -4.09
C ARG A 55 -5.98 3.01 -3.17
N GLY A 56 -4.90 2.50 -3.77
CA GLY A 56 -3.79 1.84 -3.07
C GLY A 56 -2.87 2.80 -2.32
N GLY A 57 -2.90 4.10 -2.61
CA GLY A 57 -2.16 5.09 -1.83
C GLY A 57 -2.61 5.17 -0.36
N ALA A 58 -3.89 4.92 -0.11
CA ALA A 58 -4.40 4.79 1.25
C ALA A 58 -4.17 3.37 1.82
N THR A 59 -4.06 2.30 1.00
CA THR A 59 -3.56 1.00 1.53
C THR A 59 -2.06 1.02 1.86
N ALA A 60 -1.35 2.00 1.32
CA ALA A 60 0.01 2.35 1.70
C ALA A 60 0.11 3.13 3.01
N ALA A 61 -1.00 3.43 3.67
CA ALA A 61 -1.00 3.86 5.06
C ALA A 61 -1.07 2.66 6.04
N GLY A 62 -0.80 1.42 5.59
CA GLY A 62 -0.76 0.25 6.47
C GLY A 62 0.38 0.27 7.53
N PRO A 63 0.22 -0.48 8.64
CA PRO A 63 1.02 -0.44 9.89
C PRO A 63 2.32 -1.22 9.79
N TRP A 64 3.26 -0.70 8.99
CA TRP A 64 4.52 -1.40 8.70
C TRP A 64 5.70 -0.45 8.77
N ARG A 65 6.79 -0.81 9.45
CA ARG A 65 8.01 0.03 9.41
C ARG A 65 8.67 0.06 8.03
N ARG A 66 8.55 -1.03 7.27
CA ARG A 66 9.02 -1.13 5.88
C ARG A 66 7.97 -1.86 5.04
N ALA A 67 7.36 -1.14 4.11
CA ALA A 67 6.66 -1.74 2.99
C ALA A 67 7.49 -1.40 1.76
N ASP A 68 8.17 -2.39 1.19
CA ASP A 68 8.60 -2.24 -0.20
C ASP A 68 7.35 -2.33 -1.05
N PHE A 69 6.86 -1.14 -1.40
CA PHE A 69 6.07 -0.99 -2.59
C PHE A 69 7.01 -1.28 -3.74
N LEU A 70 7.04 -2.56 -4.17
CA LEU A 70 7.75 -2.92 -5.38
C LEU A 70 7.10 -2.11 -6.52
N TRP A 71 7.73 -0.98 -6.83
CA TRP A 71 7.17 0.15 -7.57
C TRP A 71 6.91 -0.18 -9.05
N ARG A 72 7.21 -1.43 -9.44
CA ARG A 72 7.32 -1.91 -10.81
C ARG A 72 6.07 -1.71 -11.65
N ARG A 73 4.83 -1.69 -11.12
CA ARG A 73 3.63 -1.44 -11.96
C ARG A 73 3.18 0.01 -12.08
N ILE A 74 3.88 0.96 -11.45
CA ILE A 74 3.65 2.37 -11.79
C ILE A 74 4.05 2.62 -13.26
N ILE A 75 4.99 1.83 -13.79
CA ILE A 75 5.62 2.10 -15.10
C ILE A 75 5.78 0.88 -16.01
N ALA A 76 6.00 -0.33 -15.50
CA ALA A 76 6.27 -1.49 -16.36
C ALA A 76 4.97 -2.21 -16.77
N PRO A 77 4.73 -2.44 -18.08
CA PRO A 77 3.65 -3.31 -18.53
C PRO A 77 3.95 -4.78 -18.19
N VAL A 78 2.91 -5.54 -17.81
CA VAL A 78 3.00 -7.01 -17.83
C VAL A 78 3.15 -7.41 -19.29
N ARG A 79 4.19 -8.16 -19.59
CA ARG A 79 4.38 -8.72 -20.92
C ARG A 79 3.99 -10.19 -20.88
N PRO A 80 3.10 -10.66 -21.78
CA PRO A 80 2.88 -12.09 -21.95
C PRO A 80 4.23 -12.77 -22.16
N HIS A 81 4.52 -13.79 -21.36
CA HIS A 81 5.77 -14.53 -21.46
C HIS A 81 5.44 -16.01 -21.71
N ARG A 82 6.20 -16.63 -22.62
CA ARG A 82 6.04 -18.05 -22.97
C ARG A 82 6.26 -19.02 -21.81
N LEU A 83 6.90 -18.56 -20.73
CA LEU A 83 7.20 -19.33 -19.53
C LEU A 83 6.12 -19.16 -18.44
N GLY A 84 5.02 -18.49 -18.77
CA GLY A 84 3.88 -18.27 -17.87
C GLY A 84 3.79 -16.84 -17.30
N PRO A 85 2.69 -16.54 -16.58
CA PRO A 85 2.39 -15.18 -16.09
C PRO A 85 3.43 -14.62 -15.13
N ALA A 86 4.06 -15.47 -14.31
CA ALA A 86 5.07 -15.06 -13.33
C ALA A 86 6.31 -14.42 -13.98
N ALA A 87 6.78 -15.00 -15.09
CA ALA A 87 7.86 -14.41 -15.87
C ALA A 87 7.47 -13.04 -16.47
N GLY A 88 6.19 -12.85 -16.77
CA GLY A 88 5.64 -11.56 -17.21
C GLY A 88 5.65 -10.45 -16.14
N TYR A 89 5.75 -10.80 -14.85
CA TYR A 89 5.87 -9.82 -13.75
C TYR A 89 7.31 -9.35 -13.53
N ARG A 90 8.29 -10.02 -14.16
CA ARG A 90 9.72 -9.72 -14.11
C ARG A 90 10.20 -8.91 -15.33
N SER A 91 9.29 -8.27 -16.05
CA SER A 91 9.62 -7.49 -17.25
C SER A 91 10.59 -6.34 -16.98
N GLU A 92 11.30 -5.95 -18.04
CA GLU A 92 12.11 -4.72 -18.13
C GLU A 92 11.29 -3.48 -17.70
N MET A 93 11.93 -2.57 -16.98
CA MET A 93 11.30 -1.32 -16.56
C MET A 93 11.19 -0.35 -17.74
N ASN A 94 10.04 0.30 -17.91
CA ASN A 94 9.88 1.34 -18.92
C ASN A 94 10.40 2.71 -18.42
N TRP A 95 11.73 2.88 -18.37
CA TRP A 95 12.36 4.09 -17.83
C TRP A 95 11.93 5.39 -18.53
N GLN A 96 11.59 5.33 -19.82
CA GLN A 96 11.16 6.48 -20.59
C GLN A 96 9.83 7.07 -20.08
N ASP A 97 8.96 6.23 -19.51
CA ASP A 97 7.65 6.65 -19.01
C ASP A 97 7.69 7.27 -17.60
N VAL A 98 8.82 7.18 -16.88
CA VAL A 98 8.97 7.71 -15.50
C VAL A 98 8.64 9.19 -15.46
N ASN A 99 9.18 9.96 -16.40
CA ASN A 99 8.93 11.40 -16.54
C ASN A 99 7.78 11.71 -17.54
N GLY A 100 7.24 10.67 -18.18
CA GLY A 100 6.13 10.77 -19.13
C GLY A 100 4.83 10.29 -18.52
N LYS A 101 4.24 9.25 -19.12
CA LYS A 101 2.89 8.75 -18.80
C LYS A 101 2.72 8.32 -17.33
N ALA A 102 3.81 7.92 -16.65
CA ALA A 102 3.76 7.49 -15.26
C ALA A 102 4.08 8.61 -14.25
N ALA A 103 4.50 9.81 -14.68
CA ALA A 103 5.01 10.87 -13.81
C ALA A 103 4.06 11.23 -12.65
N ARG A 104 2.76 11.32 -12.92
CA ARG A 104 1.74 11.59 -11.88
C ARG A 104 1.71 10.49 -10.82
N SER A 105 1.83 9.24 -11.23
CA SER A 105 1.85 8.10 -10.31
C SER A 105 3.18 8.06 -9.54
N VAL A 106 4.32 8.27 -10.21
CA VAL A 106 5.64 8.36 -9.57
C VAL A 106 5.62 9.43 -8.47
N THR A 107 5.15 10.63 -8.80
CA THR A 107 5.02 11.76 -7.88
C THR A 107 4.12 11.43 -6.69
N HIS A 108 2.98 10.76 -6.93
CA HIS A 108 2.07 10.35 -5.87
C HIS A 108 2.75 9.40 -4.88
N TRP A 109 3.45 8.38 -5.37
CA TRP A 109 4.14 7.40 -4.53
C TRP A 109 5.36 7.98 -3.81
N GLN A 110 6.08 8.91 -4.43
CA GLN A 110 7.13 9.68 -3.77
C GLN A 110 6.58 10.47 -2.58
N LYS A 111 5.44 11.17 -2.75
CA LYS A 111 4.79 11.90 -1.66
C LYS A 111 4.39 10.99 -0.51
N ILE A 112 3.83 9.81 -0.80
CA ILE A 112 3.48 8.82 0.22
C ILE A 112 4.74 8.32 0.94
N GLY A 113 5.80 8.00 0.20
CA GLY A 113 7.08 7.56 0.76
C GLY A 113 7.68 8.61 1.71
N GLN A 114 7.73 9.87 1.27
CA GLN A 114 8.21 11.00 2.08
C GLN A 114 7.33 11.26 3.31
N PHE A 115 6.01 11.09 3.19
CA PHE A 115 5.10 11.19 4.34
C PHE A 115 5.39 10.10 5.36
N ARG A 116 5.48 8.83 4.94
CA ARG A 116 5.80 7.70 5.83
C ARG A 116 7.17 7.84 6.50
N ALA A 117 8.16 8.35 5.77
CA ALA A 117 9.50 8.58 6.31
C ALA A 117 9.51 9.64 7.43
N ARG A 118 8.64 10.65 7.33
CA ARG A 118 8.50 11.72 8.34
C ARG A 118 7.61 11.34 9.53
N HIS A 119 6.78 10.31 9.38
CA HIS A 119 5.81 9.90 10.39
C HIS A 119 5.99 8.43 10.81
N PRO A 120 6.94 8.14 11.74
CA PRO A 120 7.13 6.80 12.30
C PRO A 120 5.86 6.16 12.87
N ALA A 121 4.89 6.94 13.36
CA ALA A 121 3.62 6.45 13.87
C ALA A 121 2.83 5.63 12.84
N ILE A 122 3.01 5.90 11.54
CA ILE A 122 2.43 5.06 10.49
C ILE A 122 2.99 3.64 10.53
N GLY A 123 4.25 3.44 10.88
CA GLY A 123 4.89 2.13 10.85
C GLY A 123 4.82 1.33 12.14
N MET A 124 4.81 2.02 13.30
CA MET A 124 4.89 1.38 14.63
C MET A 124 3.84 1.88 15.62
N GLY A 125 3.06 2.90 15.26
CA GLY A 125 2.08 3.50 16.15
C GLY A 125 0.91 2.57 16.43
N LYS A 126 0.31 2.75 17.60
CA LYS A 126 -0.96 2.09 17.94
C LYS A 126 -2.06 2.63 17.05
N GLN A 127 -2.92 1.76 16.53
CA GLN A 127 -4.05 2.16 15.71
C GLN A 127 -5.31 2.32 16.57
N THR A 128 -6.10 3.35 16.28
CA THR A 128 -7.44 3.56 16.82
C THR A 128 -8.38 3.93 15.69
N THR A 129 -9.32 3.04 15.38
CA THR A 129 -10.35 3.27 14.36
C THR A 129 -11.33 4.35 14.81
N LEU A 130 -11.70 5.25 13.90
CA LEU A 130 -12.64 6.33 14.16
C LEU A 130 -14.05 5.90 13.79
N SER A 131 -15.01 6.19 14.67
CA SER A 131 -16.44 6.07 14.36
C SER A 131 -16.87 7.28 13.54
N MET A 132 -17.31 7.06 12.30
CA MET A 132 -17.69 8.12 11.37
C MET A 132 -19.02 7.80 10.69
N PRO A 133 -19.94 8.77 10.53
CA PRO A 133 -21.22 8.54 9.83
C PRO A 133 -21.06 8.13 8.37
N ARG A 134 -19.98 8.61 7.72
CA ARG A 134 -19.61 8.29 6.33
C ARG A 134 -18.10 8.22 6.20
N GLY A 135 -17.65 7.32 5.33
CA GLY A 135 -16.23 7.08 5.09
C GLY A 135 -15.62 6.12 6.11
N TYR A 136 -14.29 6.10 6.13
CA TYR A 136 -13.49 5.28 7.04
C TYR A 136 -12.28 6.09 7.48
N GLY A 137 -11.95 6.05 8.77
CA GLY A 137 -10.76 6.72 9.27
C GLY A 137 -10.17 6.03 10.48
N PHE A 138 -8.90 6.27 10.71
CA PHE A 138 -8.18 5.78 11.89
C PHE A 138 -7.07 6.77 12.24
N VAL A 139 -6.65 6.71 13.50
CA VAL A 139 -5.49 7.44 14.02
C VAL A 139 -4.37 6.44 14.30
N ARG A 140 -3.14 6.85 14.06
CA ARG A 140 -1.94 6.20 14.58
C ARG A 140 -1.12 7.14 15.41
N GLU A 141 -0.64 6.63 16.54
CA GLU A 141 0.09 7.41 17.52
C GLU A 141 1.31 6.65 18.03
N SER A 142 2.46 7.34 18.07
CA SER A 142 3.71 6.84 18.64
C SER A 142 4.50 8.02 19.25
N GLY A 143 4.50 8.12 20.58
CA GLY A 143 5.08 9.27 21.27
C GLY A 143 4.34 10.55 20.88
N GLU A 144 5.09 11.55 20.40
CA GLU A 144 4.54 12.83 19.93
C GLU A 144 4.08 12.81 18.46
N ASP A 145 4.41 11.75 17.70
CA ASP A 145 3.98 11.64 16.31
C ASP A 145 2.58 11.03 16.23
N LYS A 146 1.66 11.80 15.65
CA LYS A 146 0.24 11.45 15.52
C LYS A 146 -0.26 11.73 14.12
N VAL A 147 -0.78 10.69 13.48
CA VAL A 147 -1.33 10.78 12.13
C VAL A 147 -2.77 10.30 12.11
N MET A 148 -3.64 11.10 11.53
CA MET A 148 -5.01 10.71 11.20
C MET A 148 -5.12 10.45 9.69
N VAL A 149 -5.70 9.31 9.34
CA VAL A 149 -5.97 8.94 7.94
C VAL A 149 -7.47 8.86 7.77
N ILE A 150 -8.00 9.59 6.78
CA ILE A 150 -9.43 9.60 6.44
C ILE A 150 -9.60 9.21 4.98
N TRP A 151 -10.55 8.33 4.73
CA TRP A 151 -11.04 7.94 3.42
C TRP A 151 -12.53 8.29 3.32
N ALA A 152 -12.84 9.35 2.58
CA ALA A 152 -14.20 9.89 2.47
C ALA A 152 -15.17 9.03 1.62
N GLY A 153 -14.72 7.91 1.07
CA GLY A 153 -15.51 7.08 0.16
C GLY A 153 -15.25 7.39 -1.32
N GLN A 154 -16.05 6.78 -2.20
CA GLN A 154 -15.98 7.04 -3.64
C GLN A 154 -16.89 8.21 -4.02
N GLN A 155 -16.42 9.14 -4.87
CA GLN A 155 -17.35 9.96 -5.64
C GLN A 155 -18.18 9.04 -6.53
N GLN A 156 -19.51 9.16 -6.43
CA GLN A 156 -20.47 8.53 -7.33
C GLN A 156 -20.41 9.19 -8.70
#